data_AF-A0A4R7BX35-F1
#
_entry.id   AF-A0A4R7BX35-F1
#
_cell.length_a   1.000
_cell.length_b   1.000
_cell.length_c   1.000
_cell.angle_alpha   90.00
_cell.angle_beta   90.00
_cell.angle_gamma   90.00
#
_symmetry.space_group_name_H-M   'P 1'
#
loop_
_entity.id
_entity.type
_entity.pdbx_description
1 polymer ?
#
loop_
_entity_poly.entity_id
_entity_poly.type
_entity_poly.pdbx_seq_one_letter_code
_entity_poly.pdbx_strand_id
1 'polypeptide(L)'
;MIYLDSSVALAEILLETRRPDAGFWRQRLFASRLLEYEVMNRLHVYRGGLFDHTRARDILDSLILLDMSREVLDRALSPFPVPVRTLDGLHLATAYRMRERGVPVELASYDTRLLHAAAALGLPAASL
;
A
#
# COMPACT_ATOMS: atom_id res chain seq x y z
N MET A 1 12.12 0.07 6.06
CA MET A 1 10.84 -0.67 6.19
C MET A 1 10.08 -0.49 4.89
N ILE A 2 9.29 -1.48 4.48
CA ILE A 2 8.57 -1.40 3.21
C ILE A 2 7.09 -1.13 3.50
N TYR A 3 6.59 -0.01 2.98
CA TYR A 3 5.18 0.32 2.95
C TYR A 3 4.59 -0.16 1.63
N LEU A 4 3.50 -0.91 1.68
CA LEU A 4 2.87 -1.55 0.55
C LEU A 4 1.50 -0.90 0.26
N ASP A 5 1.21 -0.68 -1.03
CA ASP A 5 -0.11 -0.28 -1.50
C ASP A 5 -0.94 -1.47 -2.00
N SER A 6 -2.22 -1.24 -2.30
CA SER A 6 -3.11 -2.31 -2.76
C SER A 6 -2.70 -2.91 -4.10
N SER A 7 -1.96 -2.20 -4.96
CA SER A 7 -1.54 -2.72 -6.26
C SER A 7 -0.65 -3.95 -6.12
N VAL A 8 0.23 -3.98 -5.13
CA VAL A 8 1.14 -5.12 -4.88
C VAL A 8 0.40 -6.30 -4.27
N ALA A 9 -0.49 -6.05 -3.31
CA ALA A 9 -1.32 -7.10 -2.73
C ALA A 9 -2.24 -7.73 -3.77
N LEU A 10 -2.88 -6.91 -4.61
CA LEU A 10 -3.78 -7.39 -5.67
C LEU A 10 -3.04 -8.18 -6.74
N ALA A 11 -1.84 -7.75 -7.12
CA ALA A 11 -1.00 -8.49 -8.07
C ALA A 11 -0.72 -9.93 -7.60
N GLU A 12 -0.46 -10.11 -6.29
CA GLU A 12 -0.27 -11.43 -5.69
C GLU A 12 -1.59 -12.22 -5.59
N ILE A 13 -2.67 -11.60 -5.08
CA ILE A 13 -3.97 -12.26 -4.86
C ILE A 13 -4.60 -12.71 -6.18
N LEU A 14 -4.51 -11.86 -7.21
CA LEU A 14 -5.11 -12.11 -8.52
C LEU A 14 -4.18 -12.92 -9.45
N LEU A 15 -3.02 -13.35 -8.96
CA LEU A 15 -2.00 -14.09 -9.71
C LEU A 15 -1.62 -13.39 -11.02
N GLU A 16 -1.43 -12.07 -10.96
CA GLU A 16 -1.01 -11.29 -12.12
C GLU A 16 0.39 -11.71 -12.61
N THR A 17 0.67 -11.47 -13.89
CA THR A 17 1.97 -11.78 -14.49
C THR A 17 3.13 -11.08 -13.78
N ARG A 18 2.88 -9.86 -13.27
CA ARG A 18 3.81 -9.13 -12.41
C ARG A 18 3.40 -9.39 -10.97
N ARG A 19 4.32 -9.92 -10.16
CA ARG A 19 4.13 -10.16 -8.74
C ARG A 19 5.48 -10.09 -8.02
N PRO A 20 5.50 -9.77 -6.72
CA PRO A 20 6.75 -9.69 -5.97
C PRO A 20 7.43 -11.05 -5.88
N ASP A 21 8.74 -11.04 -5.68
CA ASP A 21 9.49 -12.25 -5.40
C ASP A 21 9.02 -12.90 -4.08
N ALA A 22 9.11 -14.23 -3.96
CA ALA A 22 8.71 -14.94 -2.75
C ALA A 22 9.50 -14.48 -1.49
N GLY A 23 10.68 -13.89 -1.68
CA GLY A 23 11.45 -13.27 -0.60
C GLY A 23 10.85 -11.98 -0.05
N PHE A 24 10.08 -11.26 -0.87
CA PHE A 24 9.45 -10.00 -0.52
C PHE A 24 8.52 -10.16 0.69
N TRP A 25 7.66 -11.18 0.65
CA TRP A 25 6.67 -11.47 1.69
C TRP A 25 7.26 -11.95 3.03
N ARG A 26 8.55 -12.29 3.08
CA ARG A 26 9.25 -12.62 4.35
C ARG A 26 9.73 -11.39 5.11
N GLN A 27 9.67 -10.22 4.48
CA GLN A 27 10.06 -8.96 5.10
C GLN A 27 8.97 -8.46 6.04
N ARG A 28 9.33 -7.50 6.89
CA ARG A 28 8.34 -6.79 7.71
C ARG A 28 7.67 -5.71 6.88
N LEU A 29 6.46 -6.01 6.40
CA LEU A 29 5.67 -5.16 5.52
C LEU A 29 4.62 -4.37 6.32
N PHE A 30 4.39 -3.13 5.89
CA PHE A 30 3.42 -2.22 6.49
C PHE A 30 2.45 -1.74 5.43
N ALA A 31 1.21 -1.46 5.81
CA ALA A 31 0.25 -0.80 4.93
C ALA A 31 -0.72 0.04 5.75
N SER A 32 -1.42 0.98 5.12
CA SER A 32 -2.60 1.59 5.74
C SER A 32 -3.71 0.56 5.88
N ARG A 33 -4.53 0.68 6.94
CA ARG A 33 -5.80 -0.05 7.08
C ARG A 33 -6.69 0.13 5.86
N LEU A 34 -6.55 1.24 5.13
CA LEU A 34 -7.23 1.48 3.84
C LEU A 34 -7.05 0.31 2.85
N LEU A 35 -5.90 -0.36 2.86
CA LEU A 35 -5.59 -1.45 1.96
C LEU A 35 -6.60 -2.60 2.05
N GLU A 36 -7.08 -2.92 3.25
CA GLU A 36 -8.11 -3.94 3.45
C GLU A 36 -9.37 -3.63 2.63
N TYR A 37 -9.83 -2.37 2.69
CA TYR A 37 -11.01 -1.94 1.95
C TYR A 37 -10.77 -1.92 0.44
N GLU A 38 -9.60 -1.47 0.00
CA GLU A 38 -9.24 -1.47 -1.43
C GLU A 38 -9.19 -2.88 -2.01
N VAL A 39 -8.54 -3.80 -1.30
CA VAL A 39 -8.44 -5.22 -1.69
C VAL A 39 -9.83 -5.84 -1.74
N MET A 40 -10.60 -5.75 -0.65
CA MET A 40 -11.92 -6.40 -0.57
C MET A 40 -12.91 -5.82 -1.60
N ASN A 41 -12.95 -4.50 -1.76
CA ASN A 41 -13.80 -3.88 -2.78
C ASN A 41 -13.39 -4.33 -4.20
N ARG A 42 -12.09 -4.44 -4.47
CA ARG A 42 -11.64 -4.91 -5.78
C ARG A 42 -12.01 -6.36 -6.01
N LEU A 43 -11.85 -7.24 -5.02
CA LEU A 43 -12.24 -8.64 -5.13
C LEU A 43 -13.74 -8.82 -5.38
N HIS A 44 -14.60 -7.99 -4.79
CA HIS A 44 -16.05 -8.03 -5.06
C HIS A 44 -16.41 -7.71 -6.53
N VAL A 45 -15.59 -6.92 -7.23
CA VAL A 45 -15.81 -6.60 -8.65
C VAL A 45 -15.44 -7.77 -9.56
N TYR A 46 -14.45 -8.56 -9.17
CA TYR A 46 -14.03 -9.76 -9.89
C TYR A 46 -15.07 -10.88 -9.67
N ARG A 47 -16.19 -10.80 -10.40
CA ARG A 47 -17.28 -11.79 -10.35
C ARG A 47 -16.78 -13.17 -10.78
N GLY A 48 -17.11 -14.20 -9.99
CA GLY A 48 -16.91 -15.60 -10.38
C GLY A 48 -16.62 -16.58 -9.24
N GLY A 49 -16.35 -16.12 -8.00
CA GLY A 49 -16.05 -17.02 -6.88
C GLY A 49 -14.74 -17.81 -7.03
N LEU A 50 -13.90 -17.44 -8.00
CA LEU A 50 -12.64 -18.13 -8.33
C LEU A 50 -11.41 -17.54 -7.61
N PHE A 51 -11.57 -16.46 -6.87
CA PHE A 51 -10.47 -15.86 -6.12
C PHE A 51 -10.49 -16.31 -4.67
N ASP A 52 -9.30 -16.58 -4.16
CA ASP A 52 -9.12 -17.15 -2.84
C ASP A 52 -9.19 -16.06 -1.76
N HIS A 53 -10.36 -15.93 -1.13
CA HIS A 53 -10.54 -15.08 0.05
C HIS A 53 -9.64 -15.51 1.23
N THR A 54 -9.14 -16.74 1.23
CA THR A 54 -8.14 -17.21 2.20
C THR A 54 -6.81 -16.54 1.88
N ARG A 55 -6.34 -16.60 0.63
CA ARG A 55 -5.11 -15.91 0.21
C ARG A 55 -5.11 -14.42 0.50
N ALA A 56 -6.24 -13.75 0.25
CA ALA A 56 -6.39 -12.33 0.59
C ALA A 56 -6.24 -12.08 2.10
N ARG A 57 -6.88 -12.91 2.93
CA ARG A 57 -6.75 -12.85 4.39
C ARG A 57 -5.34 -13.17 4.87
N ASP A 58 -4.72 -14.22 4.36
CA ASP A 58 -3.35 -14.60 4.70
C ASP A 58 -2.36 -13.46 4.42
N ILE A 59 -2.53 -12.77 3.29
CA ILE A 59 -1.73 -11.59 2.97
C ILE A 59 -2.02 -10.48 3.97
N LEU A 60 -3.28 -10.11 4.19
CA LEU A 60 -3.65 -9.05 5.13
C LEU A 60 -3.13 -9.33 6.55
N ASP A 61 -3.25 -10.56 7.04
CA ASP A 61 -2.80 -11.00 8.36
C ASP A 61 -1.26 -11.00 8.48
N SER A 62 -0.54 -11.10 7.36
CA SER A 62 0.92 -10.98 7.32
C SER A 62 1.42 -9.53 7.38
N LEU A 63 0.54 -8.55 7.11
CA LEU A 63 0.89 -7.13 7.09
C LEU A 63 0.71 -6.48 8.47
N ILE A 64 1.58 -5.52 8.77
CA ILE A 64 1.33 -4.61 9.88
C ILE A 64 0.46 -3.46 9.37
N LEU A 65 -0.84 -3.57 9.61
CA LEU A 65 -1.82 -2.56 9.23
C LEU A 65 -1.78 -1.37 10.20
N LEU A 66 -1.59 -0.18 9.66
CA LEU A 66 -1.55 1.08 10.38
C LEU A 66 -2.91 1.77 10.24
N ASP A 67 -3.49 2.14 11.38
CA ASP A 67 -4.77 2.84 11.41
C ASP A 67 -4.67 4.24 10.79
N MET A 68 -5.76 4.66 10.14
CA MET A 68 -5.93 6.04 9.67
C MET A 68 -6.26 6.95 10.85
N SER A 69 -5.26 7.18 11.70
CA SER A 69 -5.39 8.05 12.87
C SER A 69 -5.70 9.49 12.45
N ARG A 70 -6.15 10.31 13.40
CA ARG A 70 -6.42 11.73 13.14
C ARG A 70 -5.21 12.44 12.51
N GLU A 71 -4.00 12.14 12.97
CA GLU A 71 -2.77 12.74 12.45
C GLU A 71 -2.47 12.31 11.00
N VAL A 72 -2.82 11.09 10.61
CA VAL A 72 -2.72 10.63 9.22
C VAL A 72 -3.73 11.37 8.36
N LEU A 73 -4.98 11.46 8.81
CA LEU A 73 -6.05 12.14 8.08
C LEU A 73 -5.77 13.64 7.93
N ASP A 74 -5.31 14.31 8.99
CA ASP A 74 -4.92 15.72 8.96
C ASP A 74 -3.73 15.95 8.01
N ARG A 75 -2.74 15.03 7.99
CA ARG A 75 -1.65 15.07 7.02
C ARG A 75 -2.15 14.93 5.59
N ALA A 76 -3.15 14.07 5.34
CA ALA A 76 -3.72 13.88 4.00
C ALA A 76 -4.48 15.11 3.46
N LEU A 77 -4.96 16.00 4.36
CA LEU A 77 -5.57 17.28 3.98
C LEU A 77 -4.54 18.36 3.64
N SER A 78 -3.27 18.17 4.01
CA SER A 78 -2.20 19.10 3.69
C SER A 78 -1.74 18.95 2.24
N PRO A 79 -1.25 20.03 1.59
CA PRO A 79 -0.78 19.96 0.21
C PRO A 79 0.27 18.88 -0.03
N PHE A 80 0.19 18.24 -1.19
CA PHE A 80 1.23 17.35 -1.71
C PHE A 80 2.06 18.09 -2.76
N PRO A 81 3.36 17.76 -2.92
CA PRO A 81 4.23 18.40 -3.90
C PRO A 81 3.77 18.23 -5.36
N VAL A 82 2.95 17.21 -5.60
CA VAL A 82 2.35 16.90 -6.91
C VAL A 82 0.87 16.54 -6.71
N PRO A 83 0.03 16.63 -7.76
CA PRO A 83 -1.37 16.19 -7.67
C PRO A 83 -1.47 14.69 -7.32
N VAL A 84 -2.28 14.36 -6.31
CA VAL A 84 -2.53 12.99 -5.86
C VAL A 84 -4.03 12.70 -5.83
N ARG A 85 -4.42 11.44 -6.06
CA ARG A 85 -5.80 11.00 -5.83
C ARG A 85 -6.04 10.86 -4.33
N THR A 86 -7.30 10.87 -3.91
CA THR A 86 -7.65 10.84 -2.49
C THR A 86 -7.08 9.61 -1.76
N LEU A 87 -7.24 8.41 -2.32
CA LEU A 87 -6.72 7.18 -1.69
C LEU A 87 -5.20 7.13 -1.71
N ASP A 88 -4.56 7.50 -2.82
CA ASP A 88 -3.11 7.69 -2.91
C ASP A 88 -2.60 8.64 -1.82
N GLY A 89 -3.29 9.76 -1.60
CA GLY A 89 -2.96 10.73 -0.55
C GLY A 89 -3.03 10.14 0.85
N LEU A 90 -4.01 9.26 1.14
CA LEU A 90 -4.11 8.55 2.41
C LEU A 90 -2.97 7.53 2.59
N HIS A 91 -2.59 6.80 1.53
CA HIS A 91 -1.42 5.92 1.57
C HIS A 91 -0.14 6.71 1.84
N LEU A 92 0.09 7.80 1.09
CA LEU A 92 1.27 8.64 1.23
C LEU A 92 1.33 9.32 2.59
N ALA A 93 0.20 9.81 3.13
CA ALA A 93 0.15 10.39 4.46
C ALA A 93 0.55 9.38 5.53
N THR A 94 0.05 8.13 5.42
CA THR A 94 0.40 7.05 6.34
C THR A 94 1.90 6.74 6.30
N ALA A 95 2.45 6.51 5.10
CA ALA A 95 3.88 6.22 4.90
C ALA A 95 4.78 7.39 5.36
N TYR A 96 4.39 8.63 5.05
CA TYR A 96 5.12 9.83 5.42
C TYR A 96 5.18 10.03 6.94
N ARG A 97 4.09 9.74 7.67
CA ARG A 97 4.06 9.83 9.14
C ARG A 97 5.01 8.85 9.81
N MET A 98 5.18 7.65 9.27
CA MET A 98 6.21 6.71 9.74
C MET A 98 7.61 7.32 9.58
N ARG A 99 7.86 7.95 8.43
CA ARG A 99 9.15 8.59 8.16
C ARG A 99 9.43 9.77 9.08
N GLU A 100 8.45 10.61 9.37
CA GLU A 100 8.61 11.71 10.33
C GLU A 100 8.97 11.24 11.74
N ARG A 101 8.65 9.99 12.10
CA ARG A 101 9.08 9.35 13.34
C ARG A 101 10.50 8.77 13.28
N GLY A 102 11.26 9.09 12.24
CA GLY A 102 12.65 8.65 12.05
C GLY A 102 12.80 7.26 11.46
N VAL A 103 11.73 6.67 10.93
CA VAL A 103 11.77 5.33 10.34
C VAL A 103 12.02 5.45 8.82
N PRO A 104 13.09 4.86 8.26
CA PRO A 104 13.26 4.80 6.81
C PRO A 104 12.14 3.97 6.18
N VAL A 105 11.41 4.57 5.23
CA VAL A 105 10.29 3.93 4.52
C VAL A 105 10.55 3.94 3.02
N GLU A 106 10.45 2.77 2.41
CA GLU A 106 10.39 2.56 0.97
C GLU A 106 8.96 2.19 0.56
N LEU A 107 8.49 2.65 -0.59
CA LEU A 107 7.17 2.34 -1.14
C LEU A 107 7.24 1.19 -2.14
N ALA A 108 6.54 0.10 -1.84
CA ALA A 108 6.22 -0.99 -2.75
C ALA A 108 4.89 -0.67 -3.47
N SER A 109 4.95 -0.41 -4.77
CA SER A 109 3.79 -0.15 -5.63
C SER A 109 4.08 -0.49 -7.09
N TYR A 110 3.08 -1.00 -7.81
CA TYR A 110 3.08 -1.11 -9.27
C TYR A 110 2.42 0.10 -9.96
N ASP A 111 1.85 1.05 -9.20
CA ASP A 111 1.31 2.30 -9.71
C ASP A 111 2.43 3.35 -9.83
N THR A 112 2.84 3.63 -11.07
CA THR A 112 3.89 4.60 -11.36
C THR A 112 3.55 6.03 -10.95
N ARG A 113 2.25 6.38 -10.88
CA ARG A 113 1.80 7.70 -10.41
C ARG A 113 1.99 7.82 -8.90
N LEU A 114 1.67 6.76 -8.16
CA LEU A 114 1.90 6.74 -6.71
C LEU A 114 3.39 6.78 -6.40
N LEU A 115 4.21 6.01 -7.12
CA LEU A 115 5.68 6.05 -7.00
C LEU A 115 6.25 7.44 -7.26
N HIS A 116 5.76 8.14 -8.29
CA HIS A 116 6.19 9.52 -8.58
C HIS A 116 5.84 10.49 -7.44
N ALA A 117 4.62 10.38 -6.88
CA ALA A 117 4.22 11.20 -5.74
C ALA A 117 5.00 10.88 -4.46
N ALA A 118 5.32 9.61 -4.23
CA ALA A 118 6.16 9.17 -3.13
C ALA A 118 7.59 9.71 -3.26
N ALA A 119 8.18 9.63 -4.45
CA ALA A 119 9.49 10.18 -4.74
C ALA A 119 9.55 11.69 -4.48
N ALA A 120 8.51 12.44 -4.89
CA ALA A 120 8.40 13.88 -4.62
C ALA A 120 8.31 14.21 -3.12
N LEU A 121 7.82 13.26 -2.30
CA LEU A 121 7.85 13.37 -0.84
C LEU A 121 9.18 12.93 -0.23
N GLY A 122 10.09 12.31 -0.98
CA GLY A 122 11.34 11.70 -0.52
C GLY A 122 11.18 10.28 0.01
N LEU A 123 10.17 9.55 -0.44
CA LEU A 123 9.96 8.13 -0.14
C LEU A 123 10.47 7.31 -1.35
N PRO A 124 11.63 6.63 -1.24
CA PRO A 124 12.17 5.81 -2.33
C PRO A 124 11.27 4.61 -2.66
N ALA A 125 11.39 4.08 -3.88
CA ALA A 125 10.70 2.87 -4.28
C ALA A 125 11.40 1.63 -3.71
N ALA A 126 10.63 0.66 -3.22
CA ALA A 126 11.12 -0.65 -2.84
C ALA A 126 11.36 -1.52 -4.09
N SER A 127 12.28 -2.49 -3.97
CA SER A 127 12.41 -3.54 -4.97
C SER A 127 11.31 -4.59 -4.76
N LEU A 128 10.59 -4.94 -5.83
CA LEU A 128 9.48 -5.91 -5.86
C LEU A 128 9.94 -7.23 -6.47
#